data_AF-A0A1F6A784-F1
#
_entry.id   AF-A0A1F6A784-F1
#
_cell.length_a   1.000
_cell.length_b   1.000
_cell.length_c   1.000
_cell.angle_alpha   90.00
_cell.angle_beta   90.00
_cell.angle_gamma   90.00
#
_symmetry.space_group_name_H-M   'P 1'
#
loop_
_entity.id
_entity.type
_entity.pdbx_description
1 polymer ?
#
loop_
_entity_poly.entity_id
_entity_poly.type
_entity_poly.pdbx_seq_one_letter_code
_entity_poly.pdbx_strand_id
1 'polypeptide(L)'
;MQDWTNCLQTVNGVDIPTIQCLEIVFSNILYVAVGLAVLALFVMFLVGGFKYLTSGGDPKATTAAQQTLTYAVLGLGLMAIAFLIFKIIESFTGVNVTTFSIPTGTP
;
A
#
# COMPACT_ATOMS: atom_id res chain seq x y z
N MET A 1 -12.39 2.61 -4.07
CA MET A 1 -12.19 3.93 -4.71
C MET A 1 -13.12 4.89 -3.98
N GLN A 2 -12.60 6.01 -3.49
CA GLN A 2 -13.41 7.02 -2.79
C GLN A 2 -13.99 8.01 -3.80
N ASP A 3 -15.26 8.38 -3.62
CA ASP A 3 -15.98 9.30 -4.51
C ASP A 3 -15.60 10.76 -4.24
N TRP A 4 -15.37 11.50 -5.33
CA TRP A 4 -14.91 12.90 -5.30
C TRP A 4 -15.98 13.91 -4.89
N THR A 5 -17.25 13.50 -4.88
CA THR A 5 -18.39 14.37 -4.60
C THR A 5 -18.39 14.89 -3.15
N ASN A 6 -17.77 14.15 -2.23
CA ASN A 6 -17.80 14.46 -0.80
C ASN A 6 -16.78 15.53 -0.36
N CYS A 7 -15.88 15.96 -1.25
CA CYS A 7 -14.84 16.94 -0.94
C CYS A 7 -15.00 18.27 -1.67
N LEU A 8 -16.03 18.39 -2.52
CA LEU A 8 -16.34 19.62 -3.25
C LEU A 8 -17.29 20.49 -2.40
N GLN A 9 -16.97 21.77 -2.28
CA GLN A 9 -17.89 22.76 -1.73
C GLN A 9 -18.47 23.59 -2.88
N THR A 10 -19.79 23.61 -3.01
CA THR A 10 -20.48 24.47 -3.97
C THR A 10 -20.68 25.85 -3.35
N VAL A 11 -19.99 26.86 -3.89
CA VAL A 11 -20.17 28.26 -3.47
C VAL A 11 -20.62 29.06 -4.70
N ASN A 12 -21.79 29.70 -4.62
CA ASN A 12 -22.37 30.48 -5.72
C ASN A 12 -22.51 29.70 -7.05
N GLY A 13 -22.81 28.40 -6.99
CA GLY A 13 -23.00 27.56 -8.18
C GLY A 13 -21.71 27.13 -8.88
N VAL A 14 -20.56 27.34 -8.23
CA VAL A 14 -19.25 26.83 -8.68
C VAL A 14 -18.74 25.82 -7.64
N ASP A 15 -18.35 24.65 -8.11
CA ASP A 15 -17.75 23.61 -7.27
C ASP A 15 -16.25 23.86 -7.14
N ILE A 16 -15.80 24.13 -5.91
CA ILE A 16 -14.38 24.27 -5.58
C ILE A 16 -13.89 23.04 -4.79
N PRO A 17 -12.73 22.47 -5.15
CA PRO A 17 -12.11 21.40 -4.38
C PRO A 17 -11.50 21.94 -3.09
N THR A 18 -11.99 21.46 -1.95
CA THR A 18 -11.43 21.78 -0.63
C THR A 18 -10.17 20.94 -0.36
N ILE A 19 -9.36 21.31 0.64
CA ILE A 19 -8.15 20.56 1.06
C ILE A 19 -8.47 19.08 1.39
N GLN A 20 -9.71 18.74 1.73
CA GLN A 20 -10.18 17.36 1.90
C GLN A 20 -10.11 16.52 0.62
N CYS A 21 -10.12 17.13 -0.57
CA CYS A 21 -9.92 16.37 -1.81
C CYS A 21 -8.51 15.75 -1.89
N LEU A 22 -7.53 16.33 -1.20
CA LEU A 22 -6.20 15.75 -1.10
C LEU A 22 -6.21 14.41 -0.34
N GLU A 23 -7.11 14.26 0.64
CA GLU A 23 -7.29 13.00 1.37
C GLU A 23 -7.75 11.88 0.45
N ILE A 24 -8.71 12.16 -0.43
CA ILE A 24 -9.21 11.19 -1.43
C ILE A 24 -8.12 10.82 -2.43
N VAL A 25 -7.36 11.81 -2.93
CA VAL A 25 -6.23 11.59 -3.84
C VAL A 25 -5.21 10.65 -3.20
N PHE A 26 -4.77 10.99 -1.98
CA PHE A 26 -3.74 10.23 -1.28
C PHE A 26 -4.21 8.80 -0.96
N SER A 27 -5.44 8.66 -0.44
CA SER A 27 -6.08 7.38 -0.13
C SER A 27 -6.20 6.48 -1.38
N ASN A 28 -6.67 7.03 -2.51
CA ASN A 28 -6.84 6.25 -3.73
C ASN A 28 -5.49 5.84 -4.34
N ILE A 29 -4.50 6.74 -4.34
CA ILE A 29 -3.13 6.41 -4.79
C ILE A 29 -2.53 5.31 -3.92
N LEU A 30 -2.64 5.41 -2.60
CA LEU A 30 -2.12 4.40 -1.68
C LEU A 30 -2.81 3.05 -1.89
N TYR A 31 -4.13 3.04 -2.06
CA TYR A 31 -4.90 1.82 -2.33
C TYR A 31 -4.43 1.12 -3.62
N VAL A 32 -4.27 1.88 -4.70
CA VAL A 32 -3.77 1.36 -5.98
C VAL A 32 -2.32 0.89 -5.86
N ALA A 33 -1.46 1.65 -5.19
CA ALA A 33 -0.06 1.30 -5.00
C ALA A 33 0.12 0.01 -4.18
N VAL A 34 -0.61 -0.14 -3.08
CA VAL A 34 -0.59 -1.37 -2.26
C VAL A 34 -1.15 -2.55 -3.07
N GLY A 35 -2.25 -2.36 -3.79
CA GLY A 35 -2.81 -3.39 -4.66
C GLY A 35 -1.83 -3.87 -5.73
N LEU A 36 -1.13 -2.94 -6.41
CA LEU A 36 -0.10 -3.28 -7.39
C LEU A 36 1.12 -3.96 -6.75
N ALA A 37 1.54 -3.53 -5.55
CA ALA A 37 2.65 -4.14 -4.84
C ALA A 37 2.35 -5.61 -4.48
N VAL A 38 1.15 -5.91 -3.99
CA VAL A 38 0.73 -7.29 -3.68
C VAL A 38 0.67 -8.15 -4.95
N LEU A 39 0.14 -7.60 -6.06
CA LEU A 39 0.13 -8.29 -7.35
C LEU A 39 1.55 -8.59 -7.84
N ALA A 40 2.46 -7.61 -7.78
CA ALA A 40 3.85 -7.78 -8.19
C ALA A 40 4.57 -8.83 -7.33
N LEU A 41 4.35 -8.81 -6.01
CA LEU A 41 4.88 -9.82 -5.10
C LEU A 41 4.38 -11.22 -5.47
N PHE A 42 3.08 -11.38 -5.76
CA PHE A 42 2.52 -12.66 -6.18
C PHE A 42 3.21 -13.20 -7.44
N VAL A 43 3.43 -12.35 -8.45
CA VAL A 43 4.15 -12.75 -9.68
C VAL A 43 5.60 -13.12 -9.40
N MET A 44 6.32 -12.35 -8.57
CA MET A 44 7.69 -12.68 -8.17
C MET A 44 7.77 -14.01 -7.41
N PHE A 45 6.79 -14.33 -6.56
CA PHE A 45 6.72 -15.61 -5.86
C PHE A 45 6.53 -16.77 -6.84
N LEU A 46 5.64 -16.62 -7.84
CA LEU A 46 5.44 -17.65 -8.86
C LEU A 46 6.72 -17.84 -9.68
N VAL A 47 7.30 -16.78 -10.24
CA VAL A 47 8.50 -16.88 -11.09
C VAL A 47 9.70 -17.38 -10.28
N GLY A 48 9.89 -16.88 -9.07
CA GLY A 48 10.95 -17.32 -8.16
C GLY A 48 10.79 -18.78 -7.73
N GLY A 49 9.56 -19.21 -7.42
CA GLY A 49 9.24 -20.58 -7.07
C GLY A 49 9.43 -21.55 -8.24
N PHE A 50 8.92 -21.23 -9.42
CA PHE A 50 9.12 -22.05 -10.63
C PHE A 50 10.60 -22.14 -11.01
N LYS A 51 11.33 -21.02 -10.95
CA LYS A 51 12.77 -21.02 -11.21
C LYS A 51 13.52 -21.88 -10.20
N TYR A 52 13.15 -21.82 -8.91
CA TYR A 52 13.76 -22.63 -7.87
C TYR A 52 13.56 -24.13 -8.12
N LEU A 53 12.33 -24.55 -8.47
CA LEU A 53 12.00 -25.94 -8.75
C LEU A 53 12.69 -26.49 -10.02
N THR A 54 12.76 -25.70 -11.09
CA THR A 54 13.37 -26.10 -12.38
C THR A 54 14.90 -26.01 -12.38
N SER A 55 15.52 -25.44 -11.34
CA SER A 55 16.98 -25.23 -11.30
C SER A 55 17.80 -26.52 -11.19
N GLY A 56 17.18 -27.68 -10.92
CA GLY A 56 17.70 -29.01 -11.26
C GLY A 56 19.10 -29.43 -10.76
N GLY A 57 19.79 -28.62 -9.95
CA GLY A 57 21.17 -28.84 -9.49
C GLY A 57 22.21 -27.85 -10.00
N ASP A 58 21.86 -26.84 -10.81
CA ASP A 58 22.78 -25.74 -11.15
C ASP A 58 22.85 -24.73 -9.98
N PRO A 59 23.99 -24.62 -9.28
CA PRO A 59 24.13 -23.76 -8.10
C PRO A 59 23.88 -22.28 -8.39
N LYS A 60 24.13 -21.82 -9.63
CA LYS A 60 23.95 -20.42 -10.02
C LYS A 60 22.47 -20.07 -10.16
N ALA A 61 21.69 -21.00 -10.72
CA ALA A 61 20.25 -20.81 -10.91
C ALA A 61 19.50 -20.87 -9.56
N THR A 62 19.85 -21.80 -8.68
CA THR A 62 19.30 -21.89 -7.32
C THR A 62 19.64 -20.67 -6.47
N THR A 63 20.88 -20.17 -6.53
CA THR A 63 21.28 -18.99 -5.76
C THR A 63 20.51 -17.75 -6.21
N ALA A 64 20.34 -17.56 -7.52
CA ALA A 64 19.55 -16.46 -8.06
C ALA A 64 18.07 -16.57 -7.67
N ALA A 65 17.49 -17.78 -7.69
CA ALA A 65 16.10 -17.99 -7.28
C ALA A 65 15.88 -17.73 -5.78
N GLN A 66 16.81 -18.18 -4.92
CA GLN A 66 16.78 -17.91 -3.48
C GLN A 66 16.90 -16.42 -3.17
N GLN A 67 17.75 -15.69 -3.89
CA GLN A 67 17.84 -14.24 -3.75
C GLN A 67 16.51 -13.57 -4.12
N THR A 68 15.89 -13.93 -5.26
CA THR A 68 14.57 -13.40 -5.65
C THR A 68 13.51 -13.68 -4.57
N LEU A 69 13.47 -14.90 -4.02
CA LEU A 69 12.54 -15.26 -2.96
C LEU A 69 12.80 -14.49 -1.66
N THR A 70 14.07 -14.31 -1.29
CA THR A 70 14.47 -13.54 -0.10
C THR A 70 14.02 -12.09 -0.23
N TYR A 71 14.22 -11.45 -1.39
CA TYR A 71 13.74 -10.09 -1.63
C TYR A 71 12.21 -9.98 -1.60
N ALA A 72 11.50 -10.97 -2.14
CA ALA A 72 10.03 -11.01 -2.07
C ALA A 72 9.53 -11.14 -0.62
N VAL A 73 10.15 -12.00 0.19
CA VAL A 73 9.84 -12.16 1.62
C VAL A 73 10.19 -10.90 2.41
N LEU A 74 11.34 -10.27 2.15
CA LEU A 74 11.73 -9.01 2.78
C LEU A 74 10.74 -7.88 2.46
N GLY A 75 10.26 -7.79 1.23
CA GLY A 75 9.24 -6.82 0.83
C GLY A 75 7.93 -7.01 1.59
N LEU A 76 7.43 -8.25 1.70
CA LEU A 76 6.26 -8.57 2.52
C LEU A 76 6.49 -8.27 4.01
N GLY A 77 7.65 -8.66 4.53
CA GLY A 77 8.02 -8.42 5.92
C GLY A 77 8.04 -6.93 6.25
N LEU A 78 8.58 -6.09 5.37
CA LEU A 78 8.61 -4.64 5.56
C LEU A 78 7.20 -4.04 5.58
N MET A 79 6.30 -4.50 4.70
CA MET A 79 4.89 -4.09 4.73
C MET A 79 4.20 -4.49 6.05
N ALA A 80 4.44 -5.71 6.52
CA ALA A 80 3.88 -6.19 7.79
C ALA A 80 4.41 -5.38 8.99
N ILE A 81 5.70 -5.08 9.02
CA ILE A 81 6.32 -4.26 10.06
C ILE A 81 5.75 -2.84 10.05
N ALA A 82 5.58 -2.23 8.87
CA ALA A 82 4.97 -0.91 8.77
C ALA A 82 3.54 -0.89 9.36
N PHE A 83 2.74 -1.92 9.06
CA PHE A 83 1.39 -2.05 9.63
C PHE A 83 1.41 -2.22 11.15
N LEU A 84 2.35 -3.01 11.69
CA LEU A 84 2.51 -3.16 13.13
C LEU A 84 2.88 -1.85 13.82
N ILE A 85 3.79 -1.06 13.23
CA ILE A 85 4.17 0.26 13.75
C ILE A 85 2.94 1.17 13.81
N PHE A 86 2.14 1.22 12.74
CA PHE A 86 0.90 2.01 12.74
C PHE A 86 -0.07 1.54 13.82
N LYS A 87 -0.29 0.23 13.97
CA LYS A 87 -1.17 -0.32 15.02
C LYS A 87 -0.72 0.02 16.43
N ILE A 88 0.59 0.03 16.67
CA ILE A 88 1.15 0.43 17.96
C ILE A 88 0.85 1.90 18.21
N ILE A 89 1.08 2.77 17.21
CA ILE A 89 0.77 4.20 17.32
C ILE A 89 -0.72 4.42 17.59
N GLU A 90 -1.63 3.73 16.89
CA GLU A 90 -3.08 3.79 17.14
C GLU A 90 -3.44 3.42 18.58
N SER A 91 -2.80 2.38 19.13
CA SER A 91 -3.04 1.95 20.50
C SER A 91 -2.58 2.97 21.55
N PHE A 92 -1.56 3.78 21.23
CA PHE A 92 -1.04 4.80 22.14
C PHE A 92 -1.78 6.14 22.01
N THR A 93 -2.16 6.54 20.79
CA THR A 93 -2.80 7.84 20.54
C THR A 93 -4.33 7.77 20.55
N GLY A 94 -4.92 6.57 20.36
CA GLY A 94 -6.36 6.40 20.20
C GLY A 94 -6.91 6.95 18.87
N VAL A 95 -6.05 7.42 17.96
CA VAL A 95 -6.42 7.98 16.65
C VAL A 95 -6.05 7.00 15.55
N ASN A 96 -6.95 6.76 14.60
CA ASN A 96 -6.68 5.92 13.43
C ASN A 96 -5.69 6.62 12.49
N VAL A 97 -4.43 6.22 12.54
CA VAL A 97 -3.37 6.78 11.67
C VAL A 97 -3.31 6.11 10.30
N THR A 98 -4.05 5.01 10.10
CA THR A 98 -4.18 4.39 8.78
C THR A 98 -5.13 5.14 7.85
N THR A 99 -5.91 6.09 8.38
CA THR A 99 -6.81 6.94 7.60
C THR A 99 -6.30 8.36 7.68
N PHE A 100 -5.82 8.92 6.57
CA PHE A 100 -5.50 10.33 6.52
C PHE A 100 -6.80 11.12 6.47
N SER A 101 -7.35 11.46 7.64
CA SER A 101 -8.57 12.25 7.74
C SER A 101 -8.24 13.64 8.25
N ILE A 102 -8.52 14.67 7.44
CA ILE A 102 -8.40 16.06 7.89
C ILE A 102 -9.72 16.43 8.55
N PRO A 103 -9.76 16.64 9.89
CA PRO A 103 -10.98 17.08 10.54
C PRO A 103 -11.38 18.44 9.98
N THR A 104 -12.54 18.49 9.35
CA THR A 104 -13.18 19.76 9.05
C THR A 104 -13.72 20.35 10.33
N GLY A 105 -13.24 21.53 10.68
CA GLY A 105 -14.00 22.40 11.56
C GLY A 105 -15.39 22.54 10.96
N THR A 106 -16.41 22.14 11.69
CA THR A 106 -17.80 22.46 11.38
C THR A 106 -18.37 23.20 12.58
N PRO A 107 -19.11 24.30 12.38
CA PRO A 107 -18.88 25.44 11.48
C PRO A 107 -17.79 26.42 11.98
#